data_AF-A0AA39W1R4-F1
#
_entry.id   AF-A0AA39W1R4-F1
#
_cell.length_a   1.000
_cell.length_b   1.000
_cell.length_c   1.000
_cell.angle_alpha   90.00
_cell.angle_beta   90.00
_cell.angle_gamma   90.00
#
_symmetry.space_group_name_H-M   'P 1'
#
loop_
_entity.id
_entity.type
_entity.pdbx_description
1 polymer ?
#
loop_
_entity_poly.entity_id
_entity_poly.type
_entity_poly.pdbx_seq_one_letter_code
_entity_poly.pdbx_strand_id
1 'polypeptide(L)'
;MSPSFGSSFNDKPVNEAATGPNGKELFEREQEDLLFDLKDIPKMACDRRINEFVKRARAAKIHAYIISHLKKEMPAMIGKAKTQQRLIDNLADEFGKV
;
A
#
# COMPACT_ATOMS: atom_id res chain seq x y z
N MET A 1 -13.14 2.87 -5.09
CA MET A 1 -14.21 3.88 -4.97
C MET A 1 -14.04 4.47 -3.58
N SER A 2 -13.59 5.70 -3.46
CA SER A 2 -13.31 6.33 -2.15
C SER A 2 -14.63 6.86 -1.56
N PRO A 3 -14.92 6.64 -0.27
CA PRO A 3 -16.10 7.24 0.34
C PRO A 3 -15.96 8.77 0.32
N SER A 4 -17.01 9.45 -0.10
CA SER A 4 -17.13 10.92 -0.05
C SER A 4 -18.12 11.26 1.05
N PHE A 5 -17.66 11.93 2.11
CA PHE A 5 -18.50 12.36 3.23
C PHE A 5 -18.99 13.79 2.97
N GLY A 6 -20.30 13.96 2.82
CA GLY A 6 -20.93 15.22 2.46
C GLY A 6 -21.69 15.85 3.62
N SER A 7 -21.06 16.01 4.80
CA SER A 7 -21.75 16.47 6.02
C SER A 7 -21.27 17.82 6.57
N SER A 8 -22.16 18.55 7.25
CA SER A 8 -21.86 19.75 8.04
C SER A 8 -21.44 19.34 9.46
N PHE A 9 -20.15 19.44 9.78
CA PHE A 9 -19.55 19.01 11.05
C PHE A 9 -19.54 20.14 12.10
N ASN A 10 -20.70 20.60 12.54
CA ASN A 10 -20.82 21.59 13.62
C ASN A 10 -21.99 21.22 14.55
N ASP A 11 -21.96 21.65 15.82
CA ASP A 11 -23.04 21.45 16.82
C ASP A 11 -24.36 22.20 16.49
N LYS A 12 -24.47 22.76 15.28
CA LYS A 12 -25.65 23.50 14.84
C LYS A 12 -26.69 22.50 14.32
N PRO A 13 -27.99 22.73 14.59
CA PRO A 13 -29.04 21.86 14.09
C PRO A 13 -29.01 21.79 12.55
N VAL A 14 -29.16 20.59 12.01
CA VAL A 14 -29.21 20.34 10.56
C VAL A 14 -30.28 21.25 9.95
N ASN A 15 -29.92 22.01 8.91
CA ASN A 15 -30.88 22.87 8.23
C ASN A 15 -31.85 22.01 7.41
N GLU A 16 -32.99 21.67 8.02
CA GLU A 16 -34.04 20.82 7.44
C GLU A 16 -34.59 21.36 6.10
N ALA A 17 -34.49 22.68 5.86
CA ALA A 17 -34.88 23.32 4.60
C ALA A 17 -33.90 23.07 3.44
N ALA A 18 -32.63 22.74 3.74
CA ALA A 18 -31.60 22.42 2.74
C ALA A 18 -31.43 20.91 2.49
N THR A 19 -31.95 20.06 3.37
CA THR A 19 -31.68 18.61 3.39
C THR A 19 -32.85 17.74 2.91
N GLY A 20 -34.07 18.27 2.84
CA GLY A 20 -35.24 17.49 2.40
C GLY A 20 -35.61 16.35 3.38
N PRO A 21 -36.72 15.63 3.14
CA PRO A 21 -37.31 14.70 4.11
C PRO A 21 -36.40 13.52 4.51
N ASN A 22 -35.46 13.14 3.65
CA ASN A 22 -34.55 12.01 3.88
C ASN A 22 -33.11 12.47 4.21
N GLY A 23 -32.81 13.77 4.16
CA GLY A 23 -31.45 14.25 4.34
C GLY A 23 -30.98 14.11 5.78
N LYS A 24 -31.82 14.41 6.77
CA LYS A 24 -31.43 14.31 8.18
C LYS A 24 -30.88 12.92 8.55
N GLU A 25 -31.59 11.86 8.17
CA GLU A 25 -31.18 10.46 8.41
C GLU A 25 -29.89 10.10 7.64
N LEU A 26 -29.73 10.58 6.41
CA LEU A 26 -28.52 10.37 5.61
C LEU A 26 -27.30 11.06 6.23
N PHE A 27 -27.45 12.31 6.66
CA PHE A 27 -26.38 13.09 7.30
C PHE A 27 -25.97 12.51 8.66
N GLU A 28 -26.93 12.05 9.45
CA GLU A 28 -26.66 11.36 10.72
C GLU A 28 -25.87 10.06 10.48
N ARG A 29 -26.27 9.25 9.50
CA ARG A 29 -25.52 8.04 9.10
C ARG A 29 -24.11 8.36 8.61
N GLU A 30 -23.92 9.35 7.74
CA GLU A 30 -22.59 9.73 7.26
C GLU A 30 -21.69 10.25 8.40
N GLN A 31 -22.26 10.94 9.40
CA GLN A 31 -21.51 11.36 10.59
C GLN A 31 -21.13 10.18 11.48
N GLU A 32 -22.04 9.22 11.68
CA GLU A 32 -21.77 8.00 12.44
C GLU A 32 -20.70 7.14 11.77
N ASP A 33 -20.79 6.96 10.45
CA ASP A 33 -19.80 6.23 9.65
C ASP A 33 -18.41 6.89 9.75
N LEU A 34 -18.34 8.22 9.63
CA LEU A 34 -17.07 8.94 9.79
C LEU A 34 -16.52 8.82 11.22
N LEU A 35 -17.37 8.92 12.24
CA LEU A 35 -16.95 8.77 13.63
C LEU A 35 -16.44 7.36 13.93
N PHE A 36 -17.04 6.35 13.29
CA PHE A 36 -16.57 4.98 13.35
C PHE A 36 -15.19 4.85 12.70
N ASP A 37 -15.02 5.37 11.48
CA ASP A 37 -13.74 5.37 10.77
C ASP A 37 -12.64 6.08 11.59
N LEU A 38 -12.95 7.25 12.17
CA LEU A 38 -12.04 8.00 13.03
C LEU A 38 -11.58 7.19 14.25
N LYS A 39 -12.49 6.44 14.88
CA LYS A 39 -12.18 5.57 16.03
C LYS A 39 -11.34 4.37 15.60
N ASP A 40 -11.50 3.88 14.38
CA ASP A 40 -10.74 2.73 13.86
C ASP A 40 -9.36 3.13 13.28
N ILE A 41 -9.06 4.43 13.10
CA ILE A 41 -7.75 4.94 12.62
C ILE A 41 -6.56 4.29 13.35
N PRO A 42 -6.51 4.21 14.70
CA PRO A 42 -5.35 3.64 15.39
C PRO A 42 -5.14 2.15 15.05
N LYS A 43 -6.23 1.40 14.90
CA LYS A 43 -6.21 -0.02 14.54
C LYS A 43 -5.78 -0.20 13.08
N MET A 44 -6.39 0.57 12.16
CA MET A 44 -6.02 0.60 10.74
C MET A 44 -4.56 1.01 10.53
N ALA A 45 -4.02 1.91 11.36
CA ALA A 45 -2.62 2.30 11.33
C ALA A 45 -1.69 1.12 11.71
N CYS A 46 -2.06 0.31 12.71
CA CYS A 46 -1.32 -0.90 13.06
C CYS A 46 -1.35 -1.93 11.93
N ASP A 47 -2.52 -2.21 11.35
CA ASP A 47 -2.66 -3.16 10.23
C ASP A 47 -1.86 -2.69 9.00
N ARG A 48 -1.90 -1.39 8.71
CA ARG A 48 -1.08 -0.79 7.65
C ARG A 48 0.41 -1.00 7.88
N ARG A 49 0.90 -0.82 9.12
CA ARG A 49 2.31 -1.05 9.46
C ARG A 49 2.72 -2.50 9.26
N ILE A 50 1.88 -3.46 9.66
CA ILE A 50 2.12 -4.89 9.44
C ILE A 50 2.17 -5.19 7.94
N ASN A 51 1.21 -4.66 7.17
CA ASN A 51 1.17 -4.87 5.72
C ASN A 51 2.41 -4.31 5.02
N GLU A 52 2.86 -3.11 5.39
CA GLU A 52 4.10 -2.54 4.85
C GLU A 52 5.34 -3.35 5.26
N PHE A 53 5.37 -3.87 6.49
CA PHE A 53 6.43 -4.78 6.92
C PHE A 53 6.46 -6.07 6.10
N VAL A 54 5.30 -6.71 5.87
CA VAL A 54 5.20 -7.93 5.06
C VAL A 54 5.62 -7.67 3.62
N LYS A 55 5.22 -6.53 3.03
CA LYS A 55 5.68 -6.12 1.69
C LYS A 55 7.20 -5.97 1.64
N ARG A 56 7.80 -5.30 2.63
CA ARG A 56 9.26 -5.12 2.73
C ARG A 56 10.00 -6.44 2.93
N ALA A 57 9.49 -7.33 3.78
CA ALA A 57 10.09 -8.64 4.02
C ALA A 57 10.08 -9.49 2.74
N ARG A 58 8.98 -9.47 1.98
CA ARG A 58 8.88 -10.13 0.67
C ARG A 58 9.89 -9.55 -0.32
N ALA A 59 9.94 -8.22 -0.43
CA ALA A 59 10.90 -7.55 -1.32
C ALA A 59 12.35 -7.89 -0.95
N ALA A 60 12.70 -7.85 0.33
CA ALA A 60 14.03 -8.22 0.81
C ALA A 60 14.39 -9.68 0.49
N LYS A 61 13.45 -10.61 0.68
CA LYS A 61 13.63 -12.02 0.31
C LYS A 61 13.89 -12.19 -1.19
N ILE A 62 13.10 -11.54 -2.04
CA ILE A 62 13.29 -11.57 -3.50
C ILE A 62 14.65 -10.97 -3.88
N HIS A 63 15.01 -9.81 -3.33
CA HIS A 63 16.32 -9.19 -3.56
C HIS A 63 17.48 -10.10 -3.14
N ALA A 64 17.37 -10.78 -2.00
CA ALA A 64 18.39 -11.72 -1.54
C ALA A 64 18.55 -12.92 -2.51
N TYR A 65 17.44 -13.45 -3.05
CA TYR A 65 17.51 -14.51 -4.08
C TYR A 65 18.16 -14.03 -5.37
N ILE A 66 17.77 -12.85 -5.86
CA ILE A 66 18.35 -12.24 -7.06
C ILE A 66 19.87 -12.07 -6.89
N ILE A 67 20.30 -11.43 -5.79
CA ILE A 67 21.72 -11.17 -5.55
C ILE A 67 22.49 -12.49 -5.39
N SER A 68 21.89 -13.48 -4.71
CA SER A 68 22.51 -14.81 -4.55
C SER A 68 22.67 -15.52 -5.88
N HIS A 69 21.67 -15.45 -6.78
CA HIS A 69 21.73 -16.01 -8.13
C HIS A 69 22.81 -15.32 -8.97
N LEU A 70 22.79 -13.99 -9.03
CA LEU A 70 23.78 -13.21 -9.77
C LEU A 70 25.20 -13.48 -9.26
N LYS A 71 25.40 -13.62 -7.94
CA LYS A 71 26.71 -13.95 -7.36
C LYS A 71 27.20 -15.33 -7.78
N LYS A 72 26.31 -16.33 -7.95
CA LYS A 72 26.68 -17.66 -8.45
C LYS A 72 27.13 -17.62 -9.91
N GLU A 73 26.51 -16.76 -10.72
CA GLU A 73 26.84 -16.60 -12.15
C GLU A 73 28.10 -15.74 -12.41
N MET A 74 28.66 -15.09 -11.38
CA MET A 74 29.86 -14.27 -11.50
C MET A 74 31.14 -15.12 -11.61
N PRO A 75 32.08 -14.76 -12.50
CA PRO A 75 33.36 -15.46 -12.58
C PRO A 75 34.27 -15.09 -11.41
N ALA A 76 34.97 -16.09 -10.84
CA ALA A 76 35.82 -15.88 -9.68
C ALA A 76 37.08 -15.03 -9.98
N MET A 77 37.66 -15.16 -11.18
CA MET A 77 38.97 -14.60 -11.51
C MET A 77 38.95 -13.53 -12.61
N ILE A 78 38.59 -13.84 -13.86
CA ILE A 78 38.72 -12.92 -15.01
C ILE A 78 37.36 -12.67 -15.67
N GLY A 79 37.14 -11.44 -16.18
CA GLY A 79 35.94 -11.10 -16.97
C GLY A 79 34.74 -10.60 -16.16
N LYS A 80 34.92 -10.26 -14.88
CA LYS A 80 33.85 -9.82 -13.97
C LYS A 80 32.98 -8.71 -14.54
N ALA A 81 33.58 -7.65 -15.08
CA ALA A 81 32.84 -6.52 -15.65
C ALA A 81 31.99 -6.91 -16.86
N LYS A 82 32.54 -7.75 -17.76
CA LYS A 82 31.81 -8.25 -18.94
C LYS A 82 30.64 -9.16 -18.55
N THR A 83 30.86 -10.05 -17.58
CA THR A 83 29.79 -10.93 -17.08
C THR A 83 28.72 -10.15 -16.32
N GLN A 84 29.10 -9.17 -15.51
CA GLN A 84 28.16 -8.30 -14.82
C GLN A 84 27.28 -7.54 -15.82
N GLN A 85 27.87 -6.96 -16.87
CA GLN A 85 27.09 -6.27 -17.91
C GLN A 85 26.12 -7.24 -18.61
N ARG A 86 26.59 -8.43 -19.01
CA ARG A 86 25.73 -9.47 -19.60
C ARG A 86 24.57 -9.86 -18.67
N LEU A 87 24.81 -10.02 -17.38
CA LEU A 87 23.77 -10.40 -16.41
C LEU A 87 22.75 -9.27 -16.19
N ILE A 88 23.18 -8.01 -16.22
CA ILE A 88 22.28 -6.84 -16.13
C ILE A 88 21.46 -6.70 -17.41
N ASP A 89 22.07 -6.91 -18.58
CA ASP A 89 21.38 -6.78 -19.87
C ASP A 89 20.33 -7.89 -20.07
N ASN A 90 20.54 -9.07 -19.45
CA ASN A 90 19.63 -10.22 -19.51
C ASN A 90 18.88 -10.48 -18.19
N LEU A 91 18.68 -9.43 -17.37
CA LEU A 91 18.14 -9.58 -16.01
C LEU A 91 16.74 -10.23 -15.99
N ALA A 92 15.91 -9.96 -16.99
CA ALA A 92 14.57 -10.55 -17.12
C ALA A 92 14.63 -12.08 -17.29
N ASP A 93 15.55 -12.58 -18.11
CA ASP A 93 15.76 -14.01 -18.32
C ASP A 93 16.37 -14.67 -17.08
N GLU A 94 17.26 -13.96 -16.37
CA GLU A 94 17.82 -14.45 -15.09
C GLU A 94 16.76 -14.50 -13.98
N PHE A 95 15.78 -13.59 -13.98
CA PHE A 95 14.64 -13.64 -13.05
C PHE A 95 13.68 -14.80 -13.33
N GLY A 96 13.58 -15.26 -14.58
CA GLY A 96 12.77 -16.45 -14.91
C GLY A 96 13.36 -17.78 -14.42
N LYS A 97 14.63 -17.80 -14.02
CA LYS A 97 15.35 -18.99 -13.54
C LYS A 97 15.30 -19.18 -12.02
N VAL A 98 14.80 -18.18 -11.28
CA VAL A 98 14.72 -18.13 -9.81
C VAL A 98 13.28 -18.38 -9.37
#